data_AF-G4LYR7-F1
#
_entry.id   AF-G4LYR7-F1
#
_cell.length_a   1.000
_cell.length_b   1.000
_cell.length_c   1.000
_cell.angle_alpha   90.00
_cell.angle_beta   90.00
_cell.angle_gamma   90.00
#
_symmetry.space_group_name_H-M   'P 1'
#
loop_
_entity.id
_entity.type
_entity.pdbx_description
1 polymer ?
#
loop_
_entity_poly.entity_id
_entity_poly.type
_entity_poly.pdbx_seq_one_letter_code
_entity_poly.pdbx_strand_id
1 'polypeptide(L)'
;MTTKSQLPEYDRSNPELWFAQLEHYFTTHNIKSERIRYRDLCSVLPPSVTKKSRDLILNPSTPQPYTILRREIMNRFLLSDGQGCSEEKH
;
A
#
# COMPACT_ATOMS: atom_id res chain seq x y z
N MET A 1 -1.48 -13.26 21.64
CA MET A 1 -0.59 -12.11 21.87
C MET A 1 0.69 -12.34 21.10
N THR A 2 0.80 -11.89 19.85
CA THR A 2 2.06 -11.97 19.09
C THR A 2 2.79 -10.64 19.22
N THR A 3 3.63 -10.57 20.25
CA THR A 3 4.65 -9.53 20.41
C THR A 3 5.69 -9.68 19.30
N LYS A 4 5.58 -8.89 18.23
CA LYS A 4 6.73 -8.52 17.39
C LYS A 4 6.43 -7.16 16.76
N SER A 5 7.05 -6.14 17.34
CA SER A 5 6.89 -4.70 17.06
C SER A 5 7.40 -4.27 15.68
N GLN A 6 7.09 -5.01 14.62
CA GLN A 6 7.59 -4.71 13.27
C GLN A 6 6.47 -4.93 12.27
N LEU A 7 6.12 -3.86 11.54
CA LEU A 7 5.17 -3.75 10.41
C LEU A 7 3.87 -4.59 10.52
N PRO A 8 2.68 -3.97 10.47
CA PRO A 8 1.42 -4.72 10.53
C PRO A 8 1.34 -5.78 9.41
N GLU A 9 0.91 -7.00 9.74
CA GLU A 9 0.69 -8.04 8.74
C GLU A 9 -0.37 -7.58 7.73
N TYR A 10 -0.12 -7.80 6.43
CA TYR A 10 -1.01 -7.36 5.37
C TYR A 10 -2.40 -8.00 5.47
N ASP A 11 -3.41 -7.18 5.82
CA ASP A 11 -4.80 -7.63 5.85
C ASP A 11 -5.42 -7.58 4.45
N ARG A 12 -5.75 -8.75 3.91
CA ARG A 12 -6.41 -8.88 2.60
C ARG A 12 -7.88 -8.50 2.63
N SER A 13 -8.52 -8.60 3.79
CA SER A 13 -9.94 -8.34 3.96
C SER A 13 -10.24 -6.84 3.96
N ASN A 14 -9.39 -6.03 4.59
CA ASN A 14 -9.54 -4.58 4.71
C ASN A 14 -8.19 -3.87 4.50
N PRO A 15 -7.68 -3.81 3.26
CA PRO A 15 -6.39 -3.16 3.00
C PRO A 15 -6.43 -1.66 3.29
N GLU A 16 -7.59 -1.00 3.20
CA GLU A 16 -7.73 0.40 3.62
C GLU A 16 -7.38 0.59 5.10
N LEU A 17 -7.95 -0.26 5.97
CA LEU A 17 -7.65 -0.25 7.40
C LEU A 17 -6.19 -0.62 7.67
N TRP A 18 -5.66 -1.61 6.96
CA TRP A 18 -4.26 -2.00 7.06
C TRP A 18 -3.31 -0.85 6.69
N PHE A 19 -3.60 -0.12 5.61
CA PHE A 19 -2.83 1.08 5.24
C PHE A 19 -2.90 2.15 6.32
N ALA A 20 -4.06 2.35 6.97
CA ALA A 20 -4.16 3.28 8.08
C ALA A 20 -3.27 2.86 9.28
N GLN A 21 -3.21 1.56 9.59
CA GLN A 21 -2.30 1.03 10.61
C GLN A 21 -0.82 1.23 10.21
N LEU A 22 -0.49 1.01 8.94
CA LEU A 22 0.86 1.21 8.41
C LEU A 22 1.30 2.68 8.49
N GLU A 23 0.40 3.63 8.19
CA GLU A 23 0.67 5.07 8.33
C GLU A 23 0.90 5.46 9.79
N HIS A 24 0.16 4.87 10.72
CA HIS A 24 0.37 5.08 12.15
C HIS A 24 1.73 4.53 12.61
N TYR A 25 2.16 3.38 12.08
CA TYR A 25 3.50 2.85 12.29
C TYR A 25 4.57 3.83 11.79
N PHE A 26 4.44 4.33 10.55
CA PHE A 26 5.40 5.32 10.04
C PHE A 26 5.45 6.58 10.88
N THR A 27 4.31 7.05 11.37
CA THR A 27 4.23 8.23 12.24
C THR A 27 4.93 7.98 13.58
N THR A 28 4.67 6.83 14.20
CA THR A 28 5.28 6.43 15.48
C THR A 28 6.79 6.29 15.38
N HIS A 29 7.30 5.77 14.25
CA HIS A 29 8.72 5.62 13.99
C HIS A 29 9.39 6.85 13.34
N ASN A 30 8.67 7.98 13.23
CA ASN A 30 9.13 9.21 12.59
C ASN A 30 9.67 9.01 11.15
N ILE A 31 9.07 8.06 10.43
CA ILE A 31 9.40 7.74 9.05
C ILE A 31 8.64 8.71 8.15
N LYS A 32 9.35 9.75 7.70
CA LYS A 32 8.83 10.77 6.77
C LYS A 32 9.32 10.59 5.33
N SER A 33 10.40 9.82 5.14
CA SER A 33 10.98 9.63 3.82
C SER A 33 10.16 8.67 2.97
N GLU A 34 9.62 9.15 1.85
CA GLU A 34 8.91 8.32 0.87
C GLU A 34 9.70 7.08 0.45
N ARG A 35 11.03 7.21 0.31
CA ARG A 35 11.91 6.07 -0.01
C ARG A 35 11.91 4.99 1.07
N ILE A 36 11.89 5.38 2.34
CA ILE A 36 11.86 4.44 3.47
C ILE A 36 10.49 3.77 3.53
N ARG A 37 9.41 4.56 3.46
CA ARG A 37 8.03 4.03 3.42
C ARG A 37 7.82 3.06 2.27
N TYR A 38 8.34 3.40 1.09
CA TYR A 38 8.27 2.55 -0.11
C TYR A 38 9.01 1.23 0.10
N ARG A 39 10.24 1.27 0.64
CA ARG A 39 11.01 0.06 0.94
C ARG A 39 10.30 -0.82 1.95
N ASP A 40 9.79 -0.24 3.03
CA ASP A 40 9.10 -0.98 4.09
C ASP A 40 7.79 -1.57 3.56
N LEU A 41 7.02 -0.81 2.77
CA LEU A 41 5.82 -1.27 2.07
C LEU A 41 6.13 -2.47 1.17
N CYS A 42 7.12 -2.38 0.28
CA CYS A 42 7.52 -3.48 -0.61
C CYS A 42 7.96 -4.74 0.16
N SER A 43 8.46 -4.58 1.40
CA SER A 43 8.91 -5.71 2.22
C SER A 43 7.77 -6.46 2.91
N VAL A 44 6.62 -5.81 3.15
CA VAL A 44 5.46 -6.41 3.82
C VAL A 44 4.38 -6.89 2.84
N LEU A 45 4.39 -6.41 1.59
CA LEU A 45 3.38 -6.78 0.60
C LEU A 45 3.46 -8.26 0.20
N PRO A 46 2.33 -8.99 0.17
CA PRO A 46 2.30 -10.37 -0.27
C PRO A 46 2.50 -10.46 -1.80
N PRO A 47 3.01 -11.60 -2.31
CA PRO A 47 3.29 -11.77 -3.75
C PRO A 47 2.08 -11.52 -4.66
N SER A 48 0.86 -11.75 -4.19
CA SER A 48 -0.38 -11.48 -4.93
C SER A 48 -0.58 -9.99 -5.22
N VAL A 49 -0.26 -9.12 -4.27
CA VAL A 49 -0.36 -7.67 -4.43
C VAL A 49 0.83 -7.15 -5.21
N THR A 50 2.05 -7.60 -4.89
CA THR A 50 3.29 -7.29 -5.60
C THR A 50 3.19 -7.60 -7.10
N LYS A 51 2.56 -8.72 -7.46
CA LYS A 51 2.31 -9.07 -8.88
C LYS A 51 1.39 -8.07 -9.57
N LYS A 52 0.34 -7.59 -8.88
CA LYS A 52 -0.54 -6.56 -9.43
C LYS A 52 0.26 -5.27 -9.60
N SER A 53 0.90 -4.75 -8.56
CA SER A 53 1.68 -3.50 -8.61
C SER A 53 3.10 -3.67 -9.17
N ARG A 54 3.38 -4.73 -9.95
CA ARG A 54 4.73 -5.06 -10.43
C ARG A 54 5.37 -3.92 -11.20
N ASP A 55 4.61 -3.27 -12.08
CA ASP A 55 5.11 -2.17 -12.91
C ASP A 55 5.65 -1.01 -12.06
N LEU A 56 4.90 -0.61 -11.02
CA LEU A 56 5.33 0.42 -10.08
C LEU A 56 6.49 -0.01 -9.19
N ILE A 57 6.60 -1.30 -8.90
CA ILE A 57 7.69 -1.83 -8.07
C ILE A 57 9.02 -1.85 -8.85
N LEU A 58 8.95 -2.23 -10.12
CA LEU A 58 10.10 -2.25 -11.03
C LEU A 58 10.49 -0.84 -11.49
N ASN A 59 9.50 0.02 -11.72
CA ASN A 59 9.67 1.41 -12.12
C ASN A 59 9.08 2.35 -11.05
N PRO A 60 9.77 2.54 -9.91
CA PRO A 60 9.27 3.45 -8.87
C PRO A 60 9.17 4.88 -9.39
N SER A 61 8.00 5.48 -9.28
CA SER A 61 7.77 6.87 -9.68
C SER A 61 8.59 7.83 -8.81
N THR A 62 9.26 8.80 -9.43
CA THR A 62 9.93 9.91 -8.74
C THR A 62 9.03 11.15 -8.84
N PRO A 63 8.76 11.90 -7.74
CA PRO A 63 9.42 11.89 -6.43
C PRO A 63 8.72 11.11 -5.29
N GLN A 64 7.51 10.59 -5.49
CA GLN A 64 6.67 10.02 -4.41
C GLN A 64 6.34 8.52 -4.61
N PRO A 65 7.33 7.63 -4.56
CA PRO A 65 7.14 6.22 -4.88
C PRO A 65 6.16 5.52 -3.94
N TYR A 66 6.16 5.85 -2.64
CA TYR A 66 5.24 5.27 -1.68
C TYR A 66 3.80 5.72 -1.92
N THR A 67 3.59 7.03 -2.07
CA THR A 67 2.24 7.60 -2.30
C THR A 67 1.61 7.03 -3.56
N ILE A 68 2.37 6.93 -4.66
CA ILE A 68 1.89 6.35 -5.92
C ILE A 68 1.61 4.85 -5.77
N LEU A 69 2.52 4.09 -5.16
CA LEU A 69 2.34 2.66 -4.94
C LEU A 69 1.11 2.36 -4.07
N ARG A 70 0.95 3.08 -2.95
CA ARG A 70 -0.22 2.97 -2.07
C ARG A 70 -1.51 3.24 -2.84
N ARG A 71 -1.57 4.38 -3.57
CA ARG A 71 -2.75 4.78 -4.33
C ARG A 71 -3.14 3.71 -5.36
N GLU A 72 -2.17 3.16 -6.07
CA GLU A 72 -2.43 2.14 -7.07
C GLU A 72 -2.89 0.81 -6.44
N ILE A 73 -2.30 0.39 -5.33
CA ILE A 73 -2.75 -0.81 -4.61
C ILE A 73 -4.20 -0.63 -4.14
N MET A 74 -4.54 0.53 -3.58
CA MET A 74 -5.91 0.85 -3.18
C MET A 74 -6.85 0.87 -4.39
N ASN A 75 -6.48 1.55 -5.48
CA ASN A 75 -7.28 1.61 -6.70
C ASN A 75 -7.57 0.20 -7.25
N ARG A 76 -6.57 -0.67 -7.32
CA ARG A 76 -6.74 -2.05 -7.79
C ARG A 76 -7.55 -2.92 -6.85
N PHE A 77 -7.53 -2.64 -5.55
CA PHE A 77 -8.38 -3.33 -4.58
C PHE A 77 -9.83 -2.87 -4.68
N LEU A 78 -10.08 -1.55 -4.71
CA LEU A 78 -11.41 -0.97 -4.87
C LEU A 78 -12.05 -1.37 -6.21
N LEU A 79 -11.29 -1.44 -7.30
CA LEU A 79 -11.77 -1.94 -8.58
C LEU A 79 -12.05 -3.47 -8.57
N SER A 80 -11.40 -4.22 -7.68
CA SER A 80 -11.63 -5.68 -7.57
C SER A 80 -12.86 -6.00 -6.71
N ASP A 81 -13.16 -5.18 -5.68
CA ASP A 81 -14.30 -5.35 -4.78
C ASP A 81 -15.56 -4.63 -5.30
N GLY A 82 -15.37 -3.45 -5.90
CA GLY A 82 -16.42 -2.65 -6.52
C GLY A 82 -16.71 -3.05 -7.97
N GLN A 83 -17.40 -4.18 -8.15
CA GLN A 83 -18.36 -4.24 -9.25
C GLN A 83 -19.45 -3.18 -8.95
N GLY A 84 -19.26 -1.98 -9.51
CA GLY A 84 -20.29 -0.94 -9.56
C GLY A 84 -19.88 0.37 -8.89
N CYS A 85 -19.44 1.34 -9.69
CA CYS A 85 -20.27 2.52 -9.97
C CYS A 85 -19.70 3.24 -11.19
N SER A 86 -20.61 3.69 -12.02
CA SER A 86 -20.51 4.16 -13.39
C SER A 86 -19.44 5.20 -13.72
N GLU A 87 -19.07 5.16 -15.00
CA GLU A 87 -18.68 6.27 -15.87
C GLU A 87 -18.99 7.69 -15.33
N GLU A 88 -17.93 8.47 -15.14
CA GLU A 88 -17.95 9.93 -15.17
C GLU A 88 -16.54 10.41 -15.52
N LYS A 89 -16.27 11.35 -16.43
CA LYS A 89 -17.05 12.17 -17.34
C LYS A 89 -16.05 12.78 -18.36
N HIS A 90 -16.58 13.03 -19.56
CA HIS A 90 -16.14 13.95 -20.62
C HIS A 90 -15.16 13.40 -21.66
#